data_AF-Q3UVJ8-F1
#
_entry.id   AF-Q3UVJ8-F1
#
_cell.length_a   1.000
_cell.length_b   1.000
_cell.length_c   1.000
_cell.angle_alpha   90.00
_cell.angle_beta   90.00
_cell.angle_gamma   90.00
#
_symmetry.space_group_name_H-M   'P 1'
#
loop_
_entity.id
_entity.type
_entity.pdbx_description
1 polymer ?
#
loop_
_entity_poly.entity_id
_entity_poly.type
_entity_poly.pdbx_seq_one_letter_code
_entity_poly.pdbx_strand_id
1 'polypeptide(L)'
;EFQDLVDSIADGKIALPEKKPVVTEERKPADVLVVEGHQYAVVGTVLLLIRIILEYCQCVDNIPSVTTDMLTRLTDLLKYFNSRSCQLVLGAGALQVVGLKTITTKNLALSSRCLQLIVHYIPVIRAHFEARLPPKQWSMLRHFDHITKDYHDHIAEISAKLVAIMDSLFDKLLSKYEVKAPVPSPCFRNICKQMTKMHEAIFDLLPEEQTQMLFLRINASYKLHLKKQLSHLNVINDGGPQNGLVTADVAFYTGNLQALKGLKDLDLNMAEIWEQKR
;
A
#
# COMPACT_ATOMS: atom_id res chain seq x y z
N GLU A 1 5.13 -9.51 22.87
CA GLU A 1 3.72 -9.21 23.19
C GLU A 1 2.87 -9.18 21.94
N PHE A 2 3.04 -8.22 21.02
CA PHE A 2 2.20 -8.19 19.81
C PHE A 2 2.49 -9.30 18.80
N GLN A 3 3.75 -9.77 18.67
CA GLN A 3 4.04 -10.97 17.89
C GLN A 3 3.40 -12.21 18.54
N ASP A 4 3.57 -12.39 19.85
CA ASP A 4 2.93 -13.48 20.61
C ASP A 4 1.39 -13.48 20.47
N LEU A 5 0.77 -12.29 20.38
CA LEU A 5 -0.66 -12.10 20.14
C LEU A 5 -1.09 -12.56 18.74
N VAL A 6 -0.26 -12.31 17.73
CA VAL A 6 -0.48 -12.75 16.35
C VAL A 6 -0.31 -14.26 16.23
N ASP A 7 0.73 -14.79 16.86
CA ASP A 7 1.06 -16.22 16.82
C ASP A 7 -0.06 -17.06 17.47
N SER A 8 -0.68 -16.56 18.55
CA SER A 8 -1.81 -17.26 19.18
C SER A 8 -3.02 -17.42 18.23
N ILE A 9 -3.28 -16.42 17.39
CA ILE A 9 -4.36 -16.48 16.38
C ILE A 9 -4.04 -17.50 15.28
N ALA A 10 -2.77 -17.62 14.87
CA ALA A 10 -2.33 -18.52 13.80
C ALA A 10 -2.54 -20.01 14.17
N ASP A 11 -2.47 -20.35 15.46
CA ASP A 11 -2.75 -21.71 15.97
C ASP A 11 -4.26 -22.05 16.05
N GLY A 12 -5.13 -21.20 15.47
CA GLY A 12 -6.58 -21.40 15.46
C GLY A 12 -7.25 -21.14 16.82
N LYS A 13 -6.53 -20.59 17.79
CA LYS A 13 -7.05 -20.22 19.12
C LYS A 13 -7.02 -18.70 19.27
N ILE A 14 -8.18 -18.05 19.13
CA ILE A 14 -8.31 -16.65 19.51
C ILE A 14 -8.23 -16.54 21.04
N ALA A 15 -7.01 -16.38 21.56
CA ALA A 15 -6.73 -16.20 22.97
C ALA A 15 -5.75 -15.04 23.15
N LEU A 16 -6.06 -14.16 24.10
CA LEU A 16 -5.10 -13.16 24.54
C LEU A 16 -3.97 -13.88 25.29
N PRO A 17 -2.69 -13.61 24.98
CA PRO A 17 -1.58 -14.14 25.74
C PRO A 17 -1.68 -13.68 27.19
N GLU A 18 -1.34 -14.57 28.13
CA GLU A 18 -1.31 -14.22 29.56
C GLU A 18 -0.38 -13.01 29.77
N LYS A 19 -0.84 -12.02 30.58
CA LYS A 19 -0.02 -10.87 30.95
C LYS A 19 1.24 -11.36 31.66
N LYS A 20 2.37 -11.39 30.95
CA LYS A 20 3.68 -11.49 31.59
C LYS A 20 3.85 -10.30 32.54
N PRO A 21 4.45 -10.47 33.73
CA PRO A 21 4.65 -9.37 34.67
C PRO A 21 5.38 -8.23 33.96
N VAL A 22 4.86 -7.02 34.13
CA VAL A 22 5.36 -5.80 33.47
C VAL A 22 6.80 -5.58 33.90
N VAL A 23 7.74 -6.01 33.06
CA VAL A 23 9.11 -5.51 33.09
C VAL A 23 9.05 -4.15 32.42
N THR A 24 9.32 -3.11 33.19
CA THR A 24 9.48 -1.71 32.77
C THR A 24 10.65 -1.57 31.79
N GLU A 25 10.44 -1.98 30.54
CA GLU A 25 11.16 -1.44 29.41
C GLU A 25 10.12 -0.80 28.49
N GLU A 26 10.31 0.48 28.15
CA GLU A 26 9.63 1.13 27.03
C GLU A 26 10.02 0.40 25.73
N ARG A 27 9.45 -0.78 25.50
CA ARG A 27 9.62 -1.50 24.25
C ARG A 27 8.81 -0.75 23.22
N LYS A 28 9.52 -0.10 22.30
CA LYS A 28 8.93 0.50 21.09
C LYS A 28 7.97 -0.52 20.46
N PRO A 29 6.80 -0.09 19.96
CA PRO A 29 5.89 -0.97 19.23
C PRO A 29 6.69 -1.74 18.17
N ALA A 30 6.39 -3.03 17.97
CA ALA A 30 7.04 -3.79 16.92
C ALA A 30 6.78 -3.08 15.57
N ASP A 31 7.84 -2.67 14.87
CA ASP A 31 7.71 -1.98 13.58
C ASP A 31 7.26 -2.95 12.47
N VAL A 32 7.42 -4.26 12.70
CA VAL A 32 7.06 -5.35 11.79
C VAL A 32 6.45 -6.51 12.58
N LEU A 33 5.37 -7.10 12.05
CA LEU A 33 4.81 -8.39 12.48
C LEU A 33 5.05 -9.45 11.42
N VAL A 34 5.23 -10.70 11.83
CA VAL A 34 5.25 -11.85 10.91
C VAL A 34 3.95 -12.62 11.07
N VAL A 35 3.17 -12.76 10.01
CA VAL A 35 1.91 -13.51 10.00
C VAL A 35 1.99 -14.54 8.88
N GLU A 36 1.92 -15.84 9.20
CA GLU A 36 2.01 -16.94 8.22
C GLU A 36 3.22 -16.79 7.27
N GLY A 37 4.38 -16.40 7.81
CA GLY A 37 5.61 -16.18 7.02
C GLY A 37 5.67 -14.84 6.27
N HIS A 38 4.61 -14.03 6.29
CA HIS A 38 4.58 -12.71 5.64
C HIS A 38 4.89 -11.59 6.63
N GLN A 39 5.77 -10.66 6.23
CA GLN A 39 6.13 -9.51 7.05
C GLN A 39 5.18 -8.33 6.81
N TYR A 40 4.59 -7.79 7.87
CA TYR A 40 3.72 -6.62 7.88
C TYR A 40 4.36 -5.47 8.65
N ALA A 41 4.75 -4.41 7.95
CA ALA A 41 5.09 -3.16 8.61
C ALA A 41 3.82 -2.54 9.23
N VAL A 42 3.88 -2.18 10.51
CA VAL A 42 2.69 -1.79 11.30
C VAL A 42 2.93 -0.56 12.16
N VAL A 43 1.84 0.02 12.66
CA VAL A 43 1.84 1.10 13.65
C VAL A 43 1.07 0.71 14.90
N GLY A 44 1.37 1.35 16.04
CA GLY A 44 0.70 1.07 17.31
C GLY A 44 -0.83 1.09 17.26
N THR A 45 -1.44 1.92 16.41
CA THR A 45 -2.91 1.98 16.28
C THR A 45 -3.51 0.69 15.72
N VAL A 46 -2.89 0.05 14.72
CA VAL A 46 -3.42 -1.21 14.19
C VAL A 46 -3.21 -2.36 15.18
N LEU A 47 -2.11 -2.33 15.92
CA LEU A 47 -1.83 -3.27 16.99
C LEU A 47 -2.88 -3.21 18.11
N LEU A 48 -3.26 -1.99 18.51
CA LEU A 48 -4.34 -1.77 19.47
C LEU A 48 -5.68 -2.25 18.92
N LEU A 49 -5.98 -2.00 17.64
CA LEU A 49 -7.20 -2.48 17.02
C LEU A 49 -7.29 -4.01 17.03
N ILE A 50 -6.20 -4.71 16.67
CA ILE A 50 -6.13 -6.18 16.72
C ILE A 50 -6.40 -6.67 18.14
N ARG A 51 -5.77 -6.06 19.15
CA ARG A 51 -6.05 -6.41 20.55
C ARG A 51 -7.52 -6.25 20.90
N ILE A 52 -8.14 -5.14 20.53
CA ILE A 52 -9.58 -4.90 20.77
C ILE A 52 -10.41 -5.98 20.07
N ILE A 53 -10.11 -6.30 18.80
CA ILE A 53 -10.81 -7.36 18.06
C ILE A 53 -10.79 -8.70 18.83
N LEU A 54 -9.65 -9.05 19.43
CA LEU A 54 -9.50 -10.30 20.19
C LEU A 54 -10.26 -10.25 21.52
N GLU A 55 -10.26 -9.11 22.20
CA GLU A 55 -11.08 -8.88 23.41
C GLU A 55 -12.58 -9.06 23.09
N TYR A 56 -13.04 -8.61 21.91
CA TYR A 56 -14.40 -8.88 21.43
C TYR A 56 -14.65 -10.38 21.21
N CYS A 57 -13.72 -11.08 20.56
CA CYS A 57 -13.85 -12.52 20.31
C CYS A 57 -13.92 -13.32 21.62
N GLN A 58 -13.08 -12.97 22.61
CA GLN A 58 -13.07 -13.60 23.93
C GLN A 58 -14.33 -13.26 24.75
N CYS A 59 -14.88 -12.05 24.60
CA CYS A 59 -16.14 -11.68 25.23
C CYS A 59 -17.29 -12.61 24.81
N VAL A 60 -17.34 -12.95 23.52
CA VAL A 60 -18.35 -13.88 22.97
C VAL A 60 -18.17 -15.29 23.52
N ASP A 61 -16.93 -15.75 23.73
CA ASP A 61 -16.66 -17.04 24.38
C ASP A 61 -17.19 -17.09 25.82
N ASN A 62 -16.95 -16.02 26.58
CA ASN A 62 -17.32 -15.95 27.98
C ASN A 62 -18.82 -15.69 28.19
N ILE A 63 -19.46 -14.97 27.27
CA ILE A 63 -20.86 -14.53 27.38
C ILE A 63 -21.57 -14.77 26.04
N PRO A 64 -21.98 -16.01 25.72
CA PRO A 64 -22.59 -16.33 24.42
C PRO A 64 -23.88 -15.55 24.12
N SER A 65 -24.61 -15.07 25.15
CA SER A 65 -25.84 -14.29 24.97
C SER A 65 -25.62 -12.93 24.29
N VAL A 66 -24.40 -12.37 24.29
CA VAL A 66 -24.09 -11.08 23.66
C VAL A 66 -23.45 -11.20 22.27
N THR A 67 -23.39 -12.42 21.70
CA THR A 67 -22.71 -12.69 20.41
C THR A 67 -23.15 -11.73 19.30
N THR A 68 -24.46 -11.54 19.15
CA THR A 68 -25.05 -10.68 18.11
C THR A 68 -24.69 -9.21 18.30
N ASP A 69 -24.71 -8.73 19.54
CA ASP A 69 -24.34 -7.35 19.87
C ASP A 69 -22.84 -7.11 19.65
N MET A 70 -21.99 -8.05 20.08
CA MET A 70 -20.55 -7.99 19.87
C MET A 70 -20.18 -7.98 18.38
N LEU A 71 -20.84 -8.81 17.55
CA LEU A 71 -20.64 -8.81 16.11
C LEU A 71 -20.94 -7.43 15.51
N THR A 72 -22.08 -6.86 15.88
CA THR A 72 -22.54 -5.56 15.37
C THR A 72 -21.55 -4.45 15.75
N ARG A 73 -21.13 -4.41 17.02
CA ARG A 73 -20.18 -3.43 17.52
C ARG A 73 -18.78 -3.58 16.90
N LEU A 74 -18.32 -4.82 16.70
CA LEU A 74 -17.05 -5.09 16.03
C LEU A 74 -17.08 -4.66 14.57
N THR A 75 -18.19 -4.93 13.88
CA THR A 75 -18.45 -4.48 12.51
C THR A 75 -18.38 -2.95 12.42
N ASP A 76 -19.04 -2.24 13.35
CA ASP A 76 -19.02 -0.77 13.39
C ASP A 76 -17.61 -0.22 13.66
N LEU A 77 -16.86 -0.86 14.56
CA LEU A 77 -15.47 -0.50 14.86
C LEU A 77 -14.56 -0.64 13.62
N LEU A 78 -14.68 -1.76 12.90
CA LEU A 78 -13.92 -1.99 11.67
C LEU A 78 -14.27 -0.97 10.58
N LYS A 79 -15.56 -0.64 10.41
CA LYS A 79 -15.99 0.42 9.48
C LYS A 79 -15.45 1.78 9.89
N TYR A 80 -15.51 2.10 11.18
CA TYR A 80 -15.00 3.36 11.72
C TYR A 80 -13.49 3.50 11.48
N PHE A 81 -12.71 2.46 11.75
CA PHE A 81 -11.27 2.47 11.52
C PHE A 81 -10.95 2.71 10.03
N ASN A 82 -11.64 2.03 9.10
CA ASN A 82 -11.43 2.22 7.67
C ASN A 82 -11.74 3.65 7.23
N SER A 83 -12.93 4.14 7.58
CA SER A 83 -13.39 5.49 7.25
C SER A 83 -12.46 6.56 7.82
N ARG A 84 -12.05 6.41 9.08
CA ARG A 84 -11.15 7.35 9.75
C ARG A 84 -9.75 7.34 9.14
N SER A 85 -9.24 6.16 8.78
CA SER A 85 -7.95 6.03 8.10
C SER A 85 -7.97 6.71 6.73
N CYS A 86 -9.05 6.51 5.96
CA CYS A 86 -9.24 7.16 4.66
C CYS A 86 -9.26 8.69 4.80
N GLN A 87 -10.04 9.24 5.74
CA GLN A 87 -10.11 10.69 5.99
C GLN A 87 -8.74 11.28 6.36
N LEU A 88 -8.00 10.61 7.25
CA LEU A 88 -6.71 11.12 7.73
C LEU A 88 -5.62 11.04 6.66
N VAL A 89 -5.60 9.97 5.88
CA VAL A 89 -4.53 9.66 4.94
C VAL A 89 -4.86 10.16 3.52
N LEU A 90 -5.93 9.69 2.91
CA LEU A 90 -6.35 10.10 1.56
C LEU A 90 -7.03 11.47 1.56
N GLY A 91 -7.88 11.74 2.55
CA GLY A 91 -8.56 13.03 2.73
C GLY A 91 -7.66 14.13 3.31
N ALA A 92 -6.38 13.84 3.56
CA ALA A 92 -5.40 14.75 4.15
C ALA A 92 -5.83 15.37 5.51
N GLY A 93 -6.78 14.76 6.22
CA GLY A 93 -7.26 15.23 7.52
C GLY A 93 -6.17 15.25 8.58
N ALA A 94 -5.13 14.40 8.46
CA ALA A 94 -4.00 14.41 9.38
C ALA A 94 -3.20 15.73 9.34
N LEU A 95 -3.23 16.48 8.23
CA LEU A 95 -2.58 17.80 8.17
C LEU A 95 -3.19 18.77 9.18
N GLN A 96 -4.52 18.67 9.39
CA GLN A 96 -5.28 19.53 10.29
C GLN A 96 -5.28 19.01 11.73
N VAL A 97 -5.46 17.69 11.90
CA VAL A 97 -5.69 17.08 13.21
C VAL A 97 -4.41 16.88 14.00
N VAL A 98 -3.31 16.55 13.33
CA VAL A 98 -2.01 16.27 13.99
C VAL A 98 -0.89 17.23 13.54
N GLY A 99 -1.21 18.23 12.73
CA GLY A 99 -0.26 19.29 12.33
C GLY A 99 0.86 18.85 11.38
N LEU A 100 0.68 17.73 10.67
CA LEU A 100 1.65 17.31 9.65
C LEU A 100 1.69 18.31 8.49
N LYS A 101 2.88 18.55 7.93
CA LYS A 101 3.03 19.42 6.74
C LYS A 101 2.61 18.73 5.45
N THR A 102 2.77 17.41 5.36
CA THR A 102 2.45 16.63 4.17
C THR A 102 2.18 15.17 4.52
N ILE A 103 1.36 14.50 3.70
CA ILE A 103 1.18 13.05 3.72
C ILE A 103 2.24 12.45 2.79
N THR A 104 3.20 11.73 3.36
CA THR A 104 4.32 11.16 2.58
C THR A 104 3.95 9.84 1.91
N THR A 105 4.73 9.44 0.90
CA THR A 105 4.67 8.10 0.29
C THR A 105 4.79 6.99 1.34
N LYS A 106 5.65 7.19 2.35
CA LYS A 106 5.83 6.26 3.47
C LYS A 106 4.55 6.12 4.30
N ASN A 107 3.85 7.22 4.59
CA ASN A 107 2.58 7.20 5.31
C ASN A 107 1.52 6.41 4.53
N LEU A 108 1.45 6.61 3.21
CA LEU A 108 0.54 5.88 2.33
C LEU A 108 0.81 4.37 2.35
N ALA A 109 2.07 3.97 2.13
CA ALA A 109 2.46 2.56 2.13
C ALA A 109 2.21 1.88 3.48
N LEU A 110 2.56 2.55 4.59
CA LEU A 110 2.33 2.03 5.94
C LEU A 110 0.84 1.89 6.26
N SER A 111 0.01 2.87 5.86
CA SER A 111 -1.44 2.76 5.99
C SER A 111 -1.99 1.59 5.18
N SER A 112 -1.50 1.39 3.95
CA SER A 112 -1.91 0.24 3.12
C SER A 112 -1.59 -1.09 3.80
N ARG A 113 -0.39 -1.25 4.39
CA ARG A 113 -0.01 -2.48 5.11
C ARG A 113 -0.85 -2.72 6.36
N CYS A 114 -1.20 -1.67 7.11
CA CYS A 114 -2.09 -1.80 8.26
C CYS A 114 -3.49 -2.29 7.83
N LEU A 115 -4.03 -1.76 6.72
CA LEU A 115 -5.32 -2.21 6.19
C LEU A 115 -5.26 -3.66 5.71
N GLN A 116 -4.19 -4.04 5.01
CA GLN A 116 -3.97 -5.42 4.54
C GLN A 116 -3.87 -6.42 5.70
N LEU A 117 -3.26 -6.01 6.82
CA LEU A 117 -3.21 -6.83 8.03
C LEU A 117 -4.61 -7.06 8.62
N ILE A 118 -5.45 -6.02 8.67
CA ILE A 118 -6.84 -6.18 9.13
C ILE A 118 -7.61 -7.10 8.18
N VAL A 119 -7.47 -6.91 6.87
CA VAL A 119 -8.07 -7.80 5.85
C VAL A 119 -7.68 -9.26 6.07
N HIS A 120 -6.42 -9.53 6.38
CA HIS A 120 -5.94 -10.88 6.69
C HIS A 120 -6.69 -11.51 7.87
N TYR A 121 -7.01 -10.74 8.92
CA TYR A 121 -7.71 -11.26 10.09
C TYR A 121 -9.24 -11.34 9.94
N ILE A 122 -9.87 -10.61 9.00
CA ILE A 122 -11.33 -10.63 8.86
C ILE A 122 -11.90 -12.06 8.67
N PRO A 123 -11.35 -12.95 7.82
CA PRO A 123 -11.82 -14.32 7.70
C PRO A 123 -11.77 -15.12 9.00
N VAL A 124 -10.69 -14.95 9.77
CA VAL A 124 -10.51 -15.63 11.08
C VAL A 124 -11.58 -15.16 12.07
N ILE A 125 -11.80 -13.85 12.14
CA ILE A 125 -12.84 -13.25 12.98
C ILE A 125 -14.23 -13.74 12.54
N ARG A 126 -14.51 -13.73 11.23
CA ARG A 126 -15.78 -14.18 10.66
C ARG A 126 -16.07 -15.63 11.05
N ALA A 127 -15.09 -16.52 10.91
CA ALA A 127 -15.21 -17.93 11.29
C ALA A 127 -15.45 -18.10 12.80
N HIS A 128 -14.82 -17.29 13.64
CA HIS A 128 -15.03 -17.30 15.10
C HIS A 128 -16.47 -16.97 15.47
N PHE A 129 -17.05 -15.94 14.85
CA PHE A 129 -18.46 -15.58 15.07
C PHE A 129 -19.42 -16.61 14.44
N GLU A 130 -19.10 -17.16 13.27
CA GLU A 130 -19.91 -18.18 12.60
C GLU A 130 -20.10 -19.42 13.48
N ALA A 131 -19.04 -19.88 14.15
CA ALA A 131 -19.08 -21.02 15.06
C ALA A 131 -19.93 -20.78 16.33
N ARG A 132 -20.25 -19.52 16.66
CA ARG A 132 -20.98 -19.12 17.90
C ARG A 132 -22.38 -18.61 17.63
N LEU A 133 -22.70 -18.32 16.37
CA LEU A 133 -24.02 -17.86 15.96
C LEU A 133 -24.94 -19.04 15.59
N PRO A 134 -26.24 -18.95 15.92
CA PRO A 134 -27.21 -19.90 15.41
C PRO A 134 -27.37 -19.71 13.87
N PRO A 135 -27.60 -20.77 13.09
CA PRO A 135 -27.67 -20.70 11.62
C PRO A 135 -28.64 -19.65 11.07
N LYS A 136 -29.75 -19.40 11.79
CA LYS A 136 -30.73 -18.37 11.45
C LYS A 136 -30.18 -16.93 11.42
N GLN A 137 -29.02 -16.68 12.03
CA GLN A 137 -28.35 -15.38 12.11
C GLN A 137 -27.13 -15.26 11.19
N TRP A 138 -26.79 -16.28 10.40
CA TRP A 138 -25.62 -16.24 9.50
C TRP A 138 -25.68 -15.13 8.44
N SER A 139 -26.87 -14.60 8.14
CA SER A 139 -27.01 -13.41 7.28
C SER A 139 -26.19 -12.21 7.79
N MET A 140 -25.95 -12.11 9.10
CA MET A 140 -25.13 -11.05 9.70
C MET A 140 -23.64 -11.17 9.38
N LEU A 141 -23.16 -12.37 9.03
CA LEU A 141 -21.76 -12.56 8.63
C LEU A 141 -21.44 -11.85 7.31
N ARG A 142 -22.47 -11.54 6.49
CA ARG A 142 -22.31 -10.74 5.27
C ARG A 142 -21.73 -9.35 5.55
N HIS A 143 -21.87 -8.83 6.76
CA HIS A 143 -21.25 -7.55 7.12
C HIS A 143 -19.71 -7.62 7.00
N PHE A 144 -19.08 -8.75 7.33
CA PHE A 144 -17.64 -8.93 7.16
C PHE A 144 -17.24 -8.94 5.68
N ASP A 145 -18.08 -9.49 4.79
CA ASP A 145 -17.81 -9.49 3.35
C ASP A 145 -17.81 -8.06 2.79
N HIS A 146 -18.79 -7.24 3.21
CA HIS A 146 -18.85 -5.82 2.83
C HIS A 146 -17.65 -5.04 3.37
N ILE A 147 -17.32 -5.23 4.65
CA ILE A 147 -16.12 -4.61 5.25
C ILE A 147 -14.86 -5.02 4.49
N THR A 148 -14.71 -6.31 4.17
CA THR A 148 -13.55 -6.81 3.43
C THR A 148 -13.42 -6.10 2.09
N LYS A 149 -14.54 -5.93 1.36
CA LYS A 149 -14.56 -5.17 0.12
C LYS A 149 -14.14 -3.71 0.34
N ASP A 150 -14.74 -3.02 1.30
CA ASP A 150 -14.44 -1.60 1.59
C ASP A 150 -12.96 -1.38 1.94
N TYR A 151 -12.32 -2.34 2.62
CA TYR A 151 -10.88 -2.27 2.91
C TYR A 151 -10.04 -2.49 1.65
N HIS A 152 -10.39 -3.46 0.79
CA HIS A 152 -9.71 -3.67 -0.49
C HIS A 152 -9.82 -2.45 -1.41
N ASP A 153 -11.00 -1.84 -1.49
CA ASP A 153 -11.23 -0.63 -2.26
C ASP A 153 -10.32 0.51 -1.76
N HIS A 154 -10.24 0.70 -0.44
CA HIS A 154 -9.33 1.70 0.16
C HIS A 154 -7.84 1.38 -0.10
N ILE A 155 -7.41 0.13 -0.03
CA ILE A 155 -6.04 -0.29 -0.38
C ILE A 155 -5.74 0.05 -1.85
N ALA A 156 -6.68 -0.19 -2.76
CA ALA A 156 -6.55 0.12 -4.17
C ALA A 156 -6.49 1.64 -4.42
N GLU A 157 -7.29 2.44 -3.70
CA GLU A 157 -7.23 3.90 -3.75
C GLU A 157 -5.88 4.45 -3.30
N ILE A 158 -5.27 3.89 -2.24
CA ILE A 158 -3.92 4.27 -1.81
C ILE A 158 -2.90 3.97 -2.92
N SER A 159 -2.98 2.79 -3.54
CA SER A 159 -2.11 2.44 -4.67
C SER A 159 -2.29 3.41 -5.85
N ALA A 160 -3.53 3.75 -6.19
CA ALA A 160 -3.83 4.75 -7.21
C ALA A 160 -3.26 6.14 -6.86
N LYS A 161 -3.33 6.54 -5.58
CA LYS A 161 -2.76 7.82 -5.11
C LYS A 161 -1.24 7.86 -5.26
N LEU A 162 -0.56 6.74 -4.96
CA LEU A 162 0.90 6.61 -5.16
C LEU A 162 1.27 6.80 -6.65
N VAL A 163 0.53 6.17 -7.56
CA VAL A 163 0.73 6.36 -9.01
C VAL A 163 0.46 7.81 -9.41
N ALA A 164 -0.62 8.43 -8.91
CA ALA A 164 -0.98 9.81 -9.24
C ALA A 164 0.07 10.85 -8.82
N ILE A 165 0.78 10.61 -7.71
CA ILE A 165 1.92 11.45 -7.28
C ILE A 165 3.02 11.44 -8.34
N MET A 166 3.38 10.26 -8.85
CA MET A 166 4.40 10.11 -9.88
C MET A 166 3.93 10.62 -11.23
N ASP A 167 2.67 10.38 -11.58
CA ASP A 167 2.04 10.90 -12.80
C ASP A 167 2.13 12.44 -12.87
N SER A 168 1.76 13.12 -11.79
CA SER A 168 1.87 14.58 -11.69
C SER A 168 3.32 15.08 -11.79
N LEU A 169 4.27 14.30 -11.24
CA LEU A 169 5.70 14.60 -11.37
C LEU A 169 6.17 14.46 -12.83
N PHE A 170 5.75 13.41 -13.52
CA PHE A 170 6.11 13.16 -14.91
C PHE A 170 5.56 14.23 -15.83
N ASP A 171 4.28 14.60 -15.72
CA ASP A 171 3.69 15.69 -16.51
C ASP A 171 4.48 17.00 -16.30
N LYS A 172 4.79 17.34 -15.05
CA LYS A 172 5.55 18.55 -14.71
C LYS A 172 6.97 18.57 -15.29
N LEU A 173 7.69 17.46 -15.26
CA LEU A 173 9.08 17.39 -15.71
C LEU A 173 9.18 17.20 -17.22
N LEU A 174 8.38 16.29 -17.77
CA LEU A 174 8.41 15.94 -19.19
C LEU A 174 7.79 17.00 -20.08
N SER A 175 6.81 17.78 -19.62
CA SER A 175 6.31 18.94 -20.39
C SER A 175 7.38 19.98 -20.72
N LYS A 176 8.47 20.01 -19.94
CA LYS A 176 9.63 20.91 -20.13
C LYS A 176 10.86 20.19 -20.70
N TYR A 177 10.71 18.92 -21.07
CA TYR A 177 11.81 18.15 -21.64
C TYR A 177 12.11 18.64 -23.05
N GLU A 178 13.39 18.76 -23.35
CA GLU A 178 13.95 19.09 -24.66
C GLU A 178 15.02 18.06 -25.01
N VAL A 179 15.04 17.62 -26.27
CA VAL A 179 16.00 16.63 -26.74
C VAL A 179 17.31 17.31 -27.11
N LYS A 180 18.28 17.29 -26.20
CA LYS A 180 19.61 17.86 -26.40
C LYS A 180 20.67 17.20 -25.51
N ALA A 181 21.92 17.25 -25.95
CA ALA A 181 23.06 16.86 -25.13
C ALA A 181 23.26 17.84 -23.95
N PRO A 182 23.84 17.39 -22.81
CA PRO A 182 24.35 16.04 -22.54
C PRO A 182 23.27 15.05 -22.05
N VAL A 183 23.52 13.76 -22.24
CA VAL A 183 22.72 12.64 -21.71
C VAL A 183 23.49 11.97 -20.55
N PRO A 184 22.85 11.61 -19.42
CA PRO A 184 21.42 11.78 -19.13
C PRO A 184 21.03 13.25 -19.00
N SER A 185 19.84 13.63 -19.45
CA SER A 185 19.36 15.00 -19.32
C SER A 185 19.06 15.35 -17.85
N PRO A 186 19.08 16.64 -17.47
CA PRO A 186 18.64 17.06 -16.15
C PRO A 186 17.23 16.57 -15.79
N CYS A 187 16.34 16.47 -16.79
CA CYS A 187 14.99 15.95 -16.63
C CYS A 187 15.01 14.49 -16.18
N PHE A 188 15.70 13.61 -16.93
CA PHE A 188 15.76 12.19 -16.64
C PHE A 188 16.50 11.87 -15.34
N ARG A 189 17.57 12.63 -15.01
CA ARG A 189 18.21 12.55 -13.70
C ARG A 189 17.24 12.85 -12.55
N ASN A 190 16.40 13.87 -12.70
CA ASN A 190 15.44 14.22 -11.66
C ASN A 190 14.32 13.17 -11.55
N ILE A 191 13.81 12.67 -12.67
CA ILE A 191 12.84 11.57 -12.72
C ILE A 191 13.37 10.36 -11.96
N CYS A 192 14.56 9.87 -12.33
CA CYS A 192 15.16 8.70 -11.70
C CYS A 192 15.39 8.94 -10.21
N LYS A 193 15.90 10.12 -9.83
CA LYS A 193 16.10 10.49 -8.42
C LYS A 193 14.81 10.42 -7.60
N GLN A 194 13.68 10.89 -8.12
CA GLN A 194 12.40 10.80 -7.38
C GLN A 194 11.85 9.37 -7.36
N MET A 195 12.02 8.60 -8.44
CA MET A 195 11.64 7.18 -8.46
C MET A 195 12.43 6.36 -7.43
N THR A 196 13.74 6.56 -7.33
CA THR A 196 14.57 5.92 -6.30
C THR A 196 14.10 6.28 -4.90
N LYS A 197 13.84 7.56 -4.62
CA LYS A 197 13.31 7.99 -3.31
C LYS A 197 11.95 7.37 -2.99
N MET A 198 11.09 7.22 -4.00
CA MET A 198 9.80 6.56 -3.82
C MET A 198 9.98 5.09 -3.49
N HIS A 199 10.86 4.39 -4.22
CA HIS A 199 11.21 2.99 -3.97
C HIS A 199 11.75 2.79 -2.56
N GLU A 200 12.75 3.59 -2.16
CA GLU A 200 13.33 3.57 -0.80
C GLU A 200 12.26 3.77 0.29
N ALA A 201 11.24 4.59 0.03
CA ALA A 201 10.19 4.86 1.00
C ALA A 201 9.18 3.71 1.17
N ILE A 202 9.08 2.79 0.20
CA ILE A 202 8.03 1.75 0.18
C ILE A 202 8.57 0.31 0.14
N PHE A 203 9.81 0.09 -0.29
CA PHE A 203 10.37 -1.23 -0.55
C PHE A 203 10.40 -2.10 0.73
N ASP A 204 10.77 -1.52 1.87
CA ASP A 204 10.79 -2.24 3.15
C ASP A 204 9.40 -2.34 3.81
N LEU A 205 8.36 -1.76 3.19
CA LEU A 205 7.00 -1.76 3.72
C LEU A 205 6.09 -2.70 2.94
N LEU A 206 6.14 -2.64 1.61
CA LEU A 206 5.27 -3.39 0.72
C LEU A 206 5.89 -4.74 0.34
N PRO A 207 5.07 -5.80 0.14
CA PRO A 207 5.54 -7.02 -0.49
C PRO A 207 6.18 -6.75 -1.86
N GLU A 208 7.15 -7.58 -2.23
CA GLU A 208 7.89 -7.43 -3.49
C GLU A 208 6.94 -7.41 -4.71
N GLU A 209 6.00 -8.34 -4.79
CA GLU A 209 5.00 -8.41 -5.87
C GLU A 209 4.16 -7.13 -5.99
N GLN A 210 3.70 -6.57 -4.86
CA GLN A 210 2.94 -5.32 -4.87
C GLN A 210 3.82 -4.14 -5.32
N THR A 211 5.10 -4.15 -4.93
CA THR A 211 6.06 -3.13 -5.35
C THR A 211 6.29 -3.22 -6.86
N GLN A 212 6.50 -4.42 -7.40
CA GLN A 212 6.62 -4.67 -8.84
C GLN A 212 5.40 -4.16 -9.62
N MET A 213 4.20 -4.53 -9.19
CA MET A 213 2.95 -4.09 -9.83
C MET A 213 2.76 -2.56 -9.77
N LEU A 214 3.14 -1.92 -8.66
CA LEU A 214 3.12 -0.47 -8.55
C LEU A 214 4.09 0.18 -9.55
N PHE A 215 5.32 -0.32 -9.66
CA PHE A 215 6.32 0.23 -10.57
C PHE A 215 5.99 0.00 -12.05
N LEU A 216 5.31 -1.10 -12.40
CA LEU A 216 4.76 -1.28 -13.75
C LEU A 216 3.72 -0.21 -14.10
N ARG A 217 2.82 0.12 -13.16
CA ARG A 217 1.82 1.19 -13.34
C ARG A 217 2.47 2.58 -13.43
N ILE A 218 3.51 2.84 -12.63
CA ILE A 218 4.30 4.07 -12.69
C ILE A 218 5.02 4.17 -14.05
N ASN A 219 5.63 3.06 -14.53
CA ASN A 219 6.26 3.00 -15.83
C ASN A 219 5.27 3.30 -16.97
N ALA A 220 4.04 2.76 -16.91
CA ALA A 220 3.00 3.07 -17.88
C ALA A 220 2.66 4.57 -17.93
N SER A 221 2.53 5.23 -16.78
CA SER A 221 2.33 6.69 -16.70
C SER A 221 3.54 7.46 -17.28
N TYR A 222 4.76 7.06 -16.93
CA TYR A 222 5.97 7.65 -17.50
C TYR A 222 6.00 7.57 -19.03
N LYS A 223 5.74 6.38 -19.59
CA LYS A 223 5.67 6.15 -21.04
C LYS A 223 4.63 7.02 -21.71
N LEU A 224 3.44 7.15 -21.11
CA LEU A 224 2.36 8.01 -21.61
C LEU A 224 2.81 9.48 -21.73
N HIS A 225 3.42 10.03 -20.68
CA HIS A 225 3.88 11.43 -20.67
C HIS A 225 5.06 11.66 -21.61
N LEU A 226 6.00 10.72 -21.67
CA LEU A 226 7.14 10.83 -22.58
C LEU A 226 6.68 10.80 -24.03
N LYS A 227 5.82 9.85 -24.39
CA LYS A 227 5.20 9.73 -25.73
C LYS A 227 4.49 11.00 -26.16
N LYS A 228 3.71 11.61 -25.25
CA LYS A 228 3.04 12.89 -25.47
C LYS A 228 4.05 14.01 -25.79
N GLN A 229 5.14 14.10 -25.03
CA GLN A 229 6.16 15.12 -25.25
C GLN A 229 6.96 14.88 -26.53
N LEU A 230 7.35 13.64 -26.83
CA LEU A 230 8.06 13.31 -28.08
C LEU A 230 7.22 13.67 -29.30
N SER A 231 5.91 13.40 -29.25
CA SER A 231 4.96 13.81 -30.28
C SER A 231 4.88 15.34 -30.41
N HIS A 232 4.84 16.07 -29.30
CA HIS A 232 4.83 17.54 -29.30
C HIS A 232 6.11 18.15 -29.91
N LEU A 233 7.26 17.52 -29.67
CA LEU A 233 8.56 17.94 -30.20
C LEU A 233 8.82 17.44 -31.63
N ASN A 234 7.90 16.67 -32.22
CA ASN A 234 8.05 16.00 -33.52
C ASN A 234 9.29 15.10 -33.62
N VAL A 235 9.67 14.44 -32.52
CA VAL A 235 10.78 13.49 -32.49
C VAL A 235 10.26 12.09 -32.82
N ILE A 236 10.84 11.45 -33.83
CA ILE A 236 10.43 10.14 -34.35
C ILE A 236 11.53 9.09 -34.17
N ASN A 237 11.17 7.82 -34.37
CA ASN A 237 12.12 6.71 -34.32
C ASN A 237 12.75 6.43 -35.69
N ASP A 238 13.60 7.36 -36.14
CA ASP A 238 14.23 7.36 -37.47
C ASP A 238 15.72 6.96 -37.46
N GLY A 239 16.29 6.65 -36.29
CA GLY A 239 17.73 6.41 -36.12
C GLY A 239 18.60 7.67 -36.23
N GLY A 240 18.01 8.86 -36.31
CA GLY A 240 18.71 10.13 -36.38
C GLY A 240 19.30 10.59 -35.03
N PRO A 241 20.00 11.74 -35.00
CA PRO A 241 20.68 12.22 -33.80
C PRO A 241 19.74 12.46 -32.60
N GLN A 242 18.55 13.01 -32.82
CA GLN A 242 17.56 13.22 -31.76
C GLN A 242 17.01 11.89 -31.23
N ASN A 243 16.73 10.93 -32.10
CA ASN A 243 16.36 9.58 -31.70
C ASN A 243 17.45 8.92 -30.85
N GLY A 244 18.72 9.07 -31.23
CA GLY A 244 19.86 8.59 -30.45
C GLY A 244 19.93 9.19 -29.04
N LEU A 245 19.70 10.50 -28.91
CA LEU A 245 19.68 11.18 -27.61
C LEU A 245 18.53 10.68 -26.72
N VAL A 246 17.32 10.55 -27.26
CA VAL A 246 16.17 10.00 -26.51
C VAL A 246 16.43 8.56 -26.09
N THR A 247 16.97 7.73 -26.99
CA THR A 247 17.31 6.33 -26.70
C THR A 247 18.29 6.22 -25.56
N ALA A 248 19.32 7.08 -25.51
CA ALA A 248 20.29 7.09 -24.44
C ALA A 248 19.69 7.56 -23.10
N ASP A 249 18.77 8.54 -23.11
CA ASP A 249 18.05 8.99 -21.91
C ASP A 249 17.11 7.87 -21.39
N VAL A 250 16.38 7.21 -22.27
CA VAL A 250 15.50 6.07 -21.94
C VAL A 250 16.32 4.90 -21.40
N ALA A 251 17.50 4.61 -21.97
CA ALA A 251 18.39 3.59 -21.43
C ALA A 251 18.85 3.92 -20.00
N PHE A 252 19.12 5.20 -19.70
CA PHE A 252 19.43 5.64 -18.34
C PHE A 252 18.23 5.42 -17.39
N TYR A 253 17.01 5.75 -17.82
CA TYR A 253 15.78 5.48 -17.05
C TYR A 253 15.61 3.99 -16.75
N THR A 254 15.66 3.15 -17.78
CA THR A 254 15.49 1.69 -17.67
C THR A 254 16.55 1.07 -16.77
N GLY A 255 17.82 1.46 -16.96
CA GLY A 255 18.93 0.96 -16.14
C GLY A 255 18.77 1.35 -14.67
N ASN A 256 18.33 2.58 -14.36
CA ASN A 256 18.05 2.98 -12.98
C ASN A 256 16.89 2.20 -12.39
N LEU A 257 15.79 2.02 -13.12
CA LEU A 257 14.61 1.33 -12.64
C LEU A 257 14.89 -0.15 -12.35
N GLN A 258 15.55 -0.86 -13.26
CA GLN A 258 15.87 -2.29 -13.12
C GLN A 258 17.01 -2.55 -12.11
N ALA A 259 17.82 -1.56 -11.79
CA ALA A 259 18.81 -1.66 -10.71
C ALA A 259 18.20 -1.59 -9.30
N LEU A 260 16.95 -1.14 -9.17
CA LEU A 260 16.26 -1.13 -7.89
C LEU A 260 15.92 -2.57 -7.47
N LYS A 261 16.05 -2.82 -6.16
CA LYS A 261 15.78 -4.15 -5.58
C LYS A 261 14.35 -4.60 -5.92
N GLY A 262 14.22 -5.86 -6.35
CA GLY A 262 12.97 -6.49 -6.72
C GLY A 262 12.38 -6.07 -8.08
N LEU A 263 13.05 -5.20 -8.84
CA LEU A 263 12.51 -4.67 -10.11
C LEU A 263 13.30 -5.11 -11.37
N LYS A 264 14.30 -5.98 -11.21
CA LYS A 264 15.23 -6.36 -12.29
C LYS A 264 14.54 -6.96 -13.51
N ASP A 265 13.57 -7.84 -13.27
CA ASP A 265 12.93 -8.65 -14.31
C ASP A 265 11.60 -8.06 -14.80
N LEU A 266 11.33 -6.78 -14.48
CA LEU A 266 10.15 -6.10 -14.99
C LEU A 266 10.23 -5.91 -16.51
N ASP A 267 9.21 -6.37 -17.22
CA ASP A 267 8.99 -6.01 -18.62
C ASP A 267 8.42 -4.59 -18.70
N LEU A 268 9.27 -3.66 -19.10
CA LEU A 268 8.91 -2.25 -19.19
C LEU A 268 8.25 -1.88 -20.53
N ASN A 269 8.40 -2.72 -21.56
CA ASN A 269 7.99 -2.47 -22.94
C ASN A 269 8.19 -1.00 -23.38
N MET A 270 9.45 -0.53 -23.35
CA MET A 270 9.80 0.87 -23.65
C MET A 270 9.59 1.26 -25.11
N ALA A 271 9.44 0.29 -26.03
CA ALA A 271 9.18 0.54 -27.44
C ALA A 271 7.84 1.29 -27.67
N GLU A 272 6.87 1.12 -26.77
CA GLU A 272 5.53 1.75 -26.83
C GLU A 272 5.56 3.29 -26.91
N ILE A 273 6.65 3.93 -26.45
CA ILE A 273 6.80 5.39 -26.48
C ILE A 273 6.83 5.93 -27.92
N TRP A 274 7.16 5.09 -28.90
CA TRP A 274 7.26 5.44 -30.32
C TRP A 274 6.02 5.08 -31.14
N GLU A 275 5.11 4.27 -30.60
CA GLU A 275 3.90 3.86 -31.32
C GLU A 275 3.00 5.08 -31.57
N GLN A 276 2.47 5.27 -32.77
CA GLN A 276 1.45 6.30 -32.99
C GLN A 276 0.09 5.83 -32.49
N LYS A 277 -0.77 6.75 -32.00
CA LYS A 277 -2.18 6.41 -31.78
C LYS A 277 -2.76 5.95 -33.12
N ARG A 278 -3.20 4.69 -33.19
CA ARG A 278 -4.14 4.25 -34.23
C ARG A 278 -5.48 4.97 -34.04
#